data_AF-A0A2M8Q6B3-F1
#
_entry.id   AF-A0A2M8Q6B3-F1
#
_cell.length_a   1.000
_cell.length_b   1.000
_cell.length_c   1.000
_cell.angle_alpha   90.00
_cell.angle_beta   90.00
_cell.angle_gamma   90.00
#
_symmetry.space_group_name_H-M   'P 1'
#
loop_
_entity.id
_entity.type
_entity.pdbx_description
1 polymer ?
#
loop_
_entity_poly.entity_id
_entity_poly.type
_entity_poly.pdbx_seq_one_letter_code
_entity_poly.pdbx_strand_id
1 'polypeptide(L)'
;RYAEAKGFEAVWQAESRLVRDAIVPMAAYAAVTERIKVGSGVINNWTRNIGLLAATFLTLDDLAPDRIICGIGAWWDPLAKNVGIERRKPLTAMRETVELLRRLLA
;
A
#
# COMPACT_ATOMS: atom_id res chain seq x y z
N ARG A 1 -16.65 2.16 8.14
CA ARG A 1 -17.94 2.08 8.88
C ARG A 1 -19.14 1.89 7.97
N TYR A 2 -19.54 2.83 7.10
CA TYR A 2 -20.73 2.62 6.23
C TYR A 2 -20.59 1.39 5.33
N ALA A 3 -19.47 1.26 4.60
CA ALA A 3 -19.20 0.10 3.75
C ALA A 3 -19.21 -1.22 4.55
N GLU A 4 -18.60 -1.23 5.73
CA GLU A 4 -18.59 -2.38 6.64
C GLU A 4 -20.01 -2.77 7.12
N ALA A 5 -20.85 -1.79 7.47
CA ALA A 5 -22.25 -2.02 7.83
C ALA A 5 -23.10 -2.53 6.66
N LYS A 6 -22.65 -2.31 5.41
CA LYS A 6 -23.25 -2.85 4.19
C LYS A 6 -22.66 -4.18 3.75
N GLY A 7 -21.75 -4.78 4.53
CA GLY A 7 -21.19 -6.10 4.26
C GLY A 7 -20.14 -6.12 3.15
N PHE A 8 -19.49 -4.98 2.84
CA PHE A 8 -18.35 -4.99 1.93
C PHE A 8 -17.15 -5.68 2.59
N GLU A 9 -16.48 -6.54 1.82
CA GLU A 9 -15.30 -7.29 2.28
C GLU A 9 -14.08 -6.40 2.52
N ALA A 10 -13.88 -5.40 1.64
CA ALA A 10 -12.71 -4.55 1.68
C ALA A 10 -13.01 -3.13 1.21
N VAL A 11 -12.24 -2.17 1.74
CA VAL A 11 -12.13 -0.80 1.21
C VAL A 11 -10.72 -0.58 0.68
N TRP A 12 -10.61 0.07 -0.48
CA TRP A 12 -9.33 0.30 -1.16
C TRP A 12 -9.04 1.79 -1.29
N GLN A 13 -7.91 2.22 -0.72
CA GLN A 13 -7.46 3.61 -0.79
C GLN A 13 -6.41 3.77 -1.90
N ALA A 14 -6.72 4.60 -2.89
CA ALA A 14 -5.78 4.93 -3.95
C ALA A 14 -4.68 5.90 -3.48
N GLU A 15 -3.45 5.66 -3.93
CA GLU A 15 -2.33 6.60 -3.86
C GLU A 15 -2.25 7.32 -5.22
N SER A 16 -2.78 8.54 -5.28
CA SER A 16 -3.03 9.21 -6.56
C SER A 16 -2.04 10.35 -6.81
N ARG A 17 -1.37 10.29 -7.98
CA ARG A 17 -0.78 11.41 -8.73
C ARG A 17 0.01 12.45 -7.91
N LEU A 18 0.74 12.00 -6.88
CA LEU A 18 1.52 12.87 -5.99
C LEU A 18 0.65 13.91 -5.21
N VAL A 19 -0.63 13.62 -5.00
CA VAL A 19 -1.56 14.53 -4.29
C VAL A 19 -1.81 14.06 -2.86
N ARG A 20 -2.14 12.77 -2.69
CA ARG A 20 -2.44 12.20 -1.38
C ARG A 20 -1.81 10.83 -1.26
N ASP A 21 -1.22 10.61 -0.09
CA ASP A 21 -0.77 9.31 0.39
C ASP A 21 -1.97 8.39 0.69
N ALA A 22 -1.76 7.07 0.55
CA ALA A 22 -2.76 6.06 0.90
C ALA A 22 -2.62 5.56 2.34
N ILE A 23 -1.42 5.58 2.93
CA ILE A 23 -1.14 5.00 4.25
C ILE A 23 -1.90 5.74 5.35
N VAL A 24 -1.89 7.07 5.33
CA VAL A 24 -2.55 7.90 6.36
C VAL A 24 -4.07 7.66 6.40
N PRO A 25 -4.83 7.72 5.27
CA PRO A 25 -6.24 7.34 5.30
C PRO A 25 -6.48 5.88 5.66
N MET A 26 -5.61 4.95 5.23
CA MET A 26 -5.73 3.53 5.61
C MET A 26 -5.63 3.35 7.12
N ALA A 27 -4.67 4.00 7.79
CA ALA A 27 -4.56 3.97 9.25
C ALA A 27 -5.82 4.54 9.92
N ALA A 28 -6.38 5.63 9.38
CA ALA A 28 -7.62 6.20 9.88
C ALA A 28 -8.82 5.26 9.70
N TYR A 29 -8.89 4.50 8.60
CA TYR A 29 -9.93 3.48 8.40
C TYR A 29 -9.75 2.32 9.37
N ALA A 30 -8.53 1.79 9.48
CA ALA A 30 -8.14 0.70 10.38
C ALA A 30 -8.53 0.98 11.83
N ALA A 31 -8.28 2.20 12.30
CA ALA A 31 -8.55 2.63 13.68
C ALA A 31 -10.04 2.76 14.03
N VAL A 32 -10.94 2.79 13.04
CA VAL A 32 -12.38 3.05 13.27
C VAL A 32 -13.30 1.98 12.68
N THR A 33 -12.73 0.86 12.23
CA THR A 33 -13.46 -0.32 11.73
C THR A 33 -12.95 -1.58 12.43
N GLU A 34 -13.78 -2.62 12.44
CA GLU A 34 -13.53 -3.82 13.25
C GLU A 34 -13.36 -5.09 12.40
N ARG A 35 -13.95 -5.13 11.20
CA ARG A 35 -14.05 -6.33 10.36
C ARG A 35 -13.63 -6.10 8.92
N ILE A 36 -13.99 -4.97 8.32
CA ILE A 36 -13.67 -4.71 6.90
C ILE A 36 -12.15 -4.68 6.70
N LYS A 37 -11.68 -5.30 5.62
CA LYS A 37 -10.28 -5.24 5.21
C LYS A 37 -9.94 -3.88 4.63
N VAL A 38 -8.72 -3.42 4.83
CA VAL A 38 -8.23 -2.11 4.37
C VAL A 38 -7.03 -2.33 3.47
N GLY A 39 -7.17 -1.96 2.19
CA GLY A 39 -6.13 -2.19 1.19
C GLY A 39 -5.63 -0.91 0.53
N SER A 40 -4.35 -0.90 0.14
CA SER A 40 -3.83 0.11 -0.78
C SER A 40 -4.19 -0.25 -2.22
N GLY A 41 -4.74 0.69 -3.00
CA GLY A 41 -5.23 0.44 -4.36
C GLY A 41 -4.71 1.43 -5.41
N VAL A 42 -3.42 1.47 -5.74
CA VAL A 42 -2.27 0.75 -5.15
C VAL A 42 -1.20 1.77 -4.77
N ILE A 43 -0.34 1.45 -3.81
CA ILE A 43 0.91 2.19 -3.62
C ILE A 43 1.94 1.76 -4.68
N ASN A 44 3.01 2.53 -4.81
CA ASN A 44 4.06 2.24 -5.76
C ASN A 44 5.34 1.67 -5.10
N ASN A 45 6.12 0.90 -5.87
CA ASN A 45 7.35 0.26 -5.41
C ASN A 45 8.62 1.14 -5.51
N TRP A 46 8.48 2.43 -5.82
CA TRP A 46 9.62 3.31 -6.13
C TRP A 46 9.84 4.43 -5.11
N THR A 47 8.77 4.91 -4.45
CA THR A 47 8.87 6.06 -3.53
C THR A 47 9.18 5.67 -2.08
N ARG A 48 9.21 4.36 -1.77
CA ARG A 48 9.51 3.85 -0.43
C ARG A 48 10.57 2.76 -0.54
N ASN A 49 11.59 2.84 0.32
CA ASN A 49 12.53 1.74 0.49
C ASN A 49 11.78 0.47 0.95
N ILE A 50 12.25 -0.69 0.53
CA ILE A 50 11.60 -1.98 0.83
C ILE A 50 11.46 -2.26 2.34
N GLY A 51 12.46 -1.89 3.15
CA GLY A 51 12.40 -2.05 4.60
C GLY A 51 11.37 -1.12 5.23
N LEU A 52 11.30 0.14 4.75
CA LEU A 52 10.28 1.09 5.19
C LEU A 52 8.87 0.62 4.79
N LEU A 53 8.72 0.05 3.59
CA LEU A 53 7.45 -0.49 3.13
C LEU A 53 6.98 -1.64 4.03
N ALA A 54 7.87 -2.60 4.34
CA ALA A 54 7.56 -3.71 5.24
C ALA A 54 7.16 -3.21 6.63
N ALA A 55 7.96 -2.34 7.25
CA ALA A 55 7.66 -1.76 8.57
C ALA A 55 6.33 -1.00 8.57
N THR A 56 6.03 -0.24 7.50
CA THR A 56 4.77 0.49 7.36
C THR A 56 3.56 -0.46 7.37
N PHE A 57 3.63 -1.57 6.63
CA PHE A 57 2.53 -2.52 6.56
C PHE A 57 2.39 -3.35 7.82
N LEU A 58 3.50 -3.69 8.49
CA LEU A 58 3.47 -4.32 9.79
C LEU A 58 2.79 -3.42 10.84
N THR A 59 3.15 -2.13 10.89
CA THR A 59 2.51 -1.16 11.79
C THR A 59 1.03 -0.95 11.47
N LEU A 60 0.64 -0.96 10.19
CA LEU A 60 -0.78 -0.93 9.84
C LEU A 60 -1.51 -2.18 10.32
N ASP A 61 -0.87 -3.36 10.23
CA ASP A 61 -1.45 -4.61 10.69
C ASP A 61 -1.59 -4.64 12.22
N ASP A 62 -0.65 -4.05 12.97
CA ASP A 62 -0.81 -3.86 14.42
C ASP A 62 -2.08 -3.07 14.79
N LEU A 63 -2.49 -2.10 13.96
CA LEU A 63 -3.73 -1.32 14.15
C LEU A 63 -4.98 -2.10 13.76
N ALA A 64 -4.85 -3.06 12.85
CA ALA A 64 -5.95 -3.82 12.28
C ALA A 64 -5.51 -5.25 11.94
N PRO A 65 -5.29 -6.11 12.95
CA PRO A 65 -4.70 -7.42 12.75
C PRO A 65 -5.49 -8.25 11.74
N ASP A 66 -4.78 -8.88 10.81
CA ASP A 66 -5.33 -9.73 9.73
C ASP A 66 -6.28 -9.01 8.74
N ARG A 67 -6.34 -7.67 8.78
CA ARG A 67 -7.24 -6.87 7.93
C ARG A 67 -6.52 -6.00 6.92
N ILE A 68 -5.19 -5.91 6.94
CA ILE A 68 -4.44 -5.05 6.03
C ILE A 68 -4.05 -5.78 4.75
N ILE A 69 -4.26 -5.12 3.60
CA ILE A 69 -3.87 -5.65 2.29
C ILE A 69 -2.87 -4.70 1.60
N CYS A 70 -1.68 -5.21 1.31
CA CYS A 70 -0.67 -4.49 0.52
C CYS A 70 -0.92 -4.65 -0.98
N GLY A 71 -1.75 -3.77 -1.57
CA GLY A 71 -1.79 -3.62 -3.02
C GLY A 71 -0.68 -2.71 -3.52
N ILE A 72 0.18 -3.25 -4.37
CA ILE A 72 1.37 -2.58 -4.91
C ILE A 72 1.38 -2.64 -6.44
N GLY A 73 1.85 -1.57 -7.09
CA GLY A 73 1.97 -1.50 -8.55
C GLY A 73 3.25 -0.82 -9.03
N ALA A 74 3.53 -1.02 -10.32
CA ALA A 74 4.77 -0.57 -10.97
C ALA A 74 4.85 0.95 -11.19
N TRP A 75 3.79 1.70 -10.88
CA TRP A 75 3.64 3.14 -11.07
C TRP A 75 3.51 3.62 -12.53
N TRP A 76 3.66 4.93 -12.78
CA TRP A 76 3.58 5.57 -14.11
C TRP A 76 4.78 6.50 -14.40
N ASP A 77 5.42 6.37 -15.56
CA ASP A 77 6.71 7.01 -15.88
C ASP A 77 6.69 8.55 -15.82
N PRO A 78 5.67 9.26 -16.34
CA PRO A 78 5.62 10.72 -16.24
C PRO A 78 5.65 11.24 -14.80
N LEU A 79 5.00 10.55 -13.84
CA LEU A 79 5.05 10.95 -12.43
C LEU A 79 6.40 10.62 -11.81
N ALA A 80 6.99 9.47 -12.13
CA ALA A 80 8.30 9.07 -11.64
C ALA A 80 9.38 10.09 -12.03
N LYS A 81 9.39 10.52 -13.30
CA LYS A 81 10.33 11.52 -13.80
C LYS A 81 10.20 12.86 -13.07
N ASN A 82 8.98 13.29 -12.75
CA ASN A 82 8.73 14.57 -12.05
C ASN A 82 9.34 14.62 -10.63
N VAL A 83 9.67 13.47 -10.03
CA VAL A 83 10.30 13.38 -8.71
C VAL A 83 11.71 12.78 -8.75
N GLY A 84 12.33 12.76 -9.94
CA GLY A 84 13.71 12.29 -10.11
C GLY A 84 13.89 10.76 -10.06
N ILE A 85 12.81 9.98 -10.21
CA ILE A 85 12.88 8.52 -10.22
C ILE A 85 12.98 8.02 -11.67
N GLU A 86 14.07 7.33 -11.96
CA GLU A 86 14.25 6.58 -13.21
C GLU A 86 13.82 5.12 -13.02
N ARG A 87 12.72 4.73 -13.66
CA ARG A 87 12.17 3.37 -13.55
C ARG A 87 12.90 2.38 -14.46
N ARG A 88 13.92 1.71 -13.92
CA ARG A 88 14.66 0.66 -14.64
C ARG A 88 14.01 -0.71 -14.46
N LYS A 89 13.86 -1.45 -15.56
CA LYS A 89 13.32 -2.84 -15.58
C LYS A 89 12.07 -3.01 -14.68
N PRO A 90 10.96 -2.30 -14.95
CA PRO A 90 9.84 -2.18 -14.01
C PRO A 90 9.21 -3.52 -13.59
N LEU A 91 9.20 -4.53 -14.47
CA LEU A 91 8.71 -5.87 -14.12
C LEU A 91 9.66 -6.61 -13.16
N THR A 92 10.97 -6.49 -13.36
CA THR A 92 11.98 -7.05 -12.45
C THR A 92 11.92 -6.36 -11.10
N ALA A 93 11.88 -5.02 -11.08
CA ALA A 93 11.76 -4.26 -9.85
C ALA A 93 10.50 -4.62 -9.05
N MET A 94 9.35 -4.83 -9.72
CA MET A 94 8.13 -5.30 -9.08
C MET A 94 8.28 -6.70 -8.47
N ARG A 95 8.87 -7.64 -9.23
CA ARG A 95 9.12 -9.00 -8.75
C ARG A 95 9.99 -9.00 -7.49
N GLU A 96 11.14 -8.33 -7.55
CA GLU A 96 12.09 -8.24 -6.43
C GLU A 96 11.42 -7.58 -5.21
N THR A 97 10.65 -6.52 -5.44
CA THR A 97 9.89 -5.86 -4.36
C THR A 97 8.93 -6.83 -3.68
N VAL A 98 8.11 -7.56 -4.44
CA VAL A 98 7.13 -8.51 -3.87
C VAL A 98 7.83 -9.66 -3.14
N GLU A 99 8.90 -10.20 -3.71
CA GLU A 99 9.66 -11.30 -3.10
C GLU A 99 10.31 -10.87 -1.78
N LEU A 100 10.96 -9.71 -1.74
CA LEU A 100 11.60 -9.19 -0.53
C LEU A 100 10.57 -8.78 0.51
N LEU A 101 9.48 -8.12 0.11
CA LEU A 101 8.42 -7.72 1.04
C LEU A 101 7.83 -8.94 1.76
N ARG A 102 7.55 -10.03 1.02
CA ARG A 102 7.06 -11.28 1.62
C ARG A 102 8.05 -11.89 2.61
N ARG A 103 9.36 -11.82 2.32
CA ARG A 103 10.40 -12.33 3.25
C ARG A 103 10.53 -11.48 4.51
N LEU A 104 10.32 -10.17 4.40
CA LEU A 104 10.39 -9.26 5.55
C LEU A 104 9.15 -9.31 6.45
N LEU A 105 8.02 -9.78 5.92
CA LEU A 105 6.75 -9.92 6.65
C LEU A 105 6.48 -11.35 7.15
N ALA A 106 7.35 -12.31 6.82
CA ALA A 106 7.26 -13.70 7.27
C ALA A 106 7.92 -13.88 8.64
#